data_AF-A0A822YDP5-F1
#
_entry.id   AF-A0A822YDP5-F1
#
_cell.length_a   1.000
_cell.length_b   1.000
_cell.length_c   1.000
_cell.angle_alpha   90.00
_cell.angle_beta   90.00
_cell.angle_gamma   90.00
#
_symmetry.space_group_name_H-M   'P 1'
#
loop_
_entity.id
_entity.type
_entity.pdbx_description
1 polymer ?
#
loop_
_entity_poly.entity_id
_entity_poly.type
_entity_poly.pdbx_seq_one_letter_code
_entity_poly.pdbx_strand_id
1 'polypeptide(L)'
;MDRAKEAIDEAFGGRKEKYGDIFEIIDKRWECQLHQPFHAVGYFLNPQFYYDDQERIKSGEEIMTGIFKVIEMLEKDKNKRSVIINEISKYKNAKGTFGFDMAISQRKIKASADWWTIFGASTLNLQKIAVKVLRLTCSASGCE
;
A
#
# COMPACT_ATOMS: atom_id res chain seq x y z
N MET A 1 -6.68 -2.01 -9.69
CA MET A 1 -6.77 -2.41 -11.10
C MET A 1 -8.11 -3.06 -11.41
N ASP A 2 -8.60 -3.94 -10.54
CA ASP A 2 -9.88 -4.67 -10.70
C ASP A 2 -11.05 -3.76 -11.12
N ARG A 3 -11.27 -2.65 -10.41
CA ARG A 3 -12.31 -1.65 -10.78
C ARG A 3 -12.18 -1.08 -12.19
N ALA A 4 -10.96 -0.91 -12.70
CA ALA A 4 -10.73 -0.40 -14.04
C ALA A 4 -11.00 -1.49 -15.09
N LYS A 5 -10.66 -2.76 -14.78
CA LYS A 5 -10.99 -3.90 -15.63
C LYS A 5 -12.49 -4.17 -15.65
N GLU A 6 -13.17 -4.07 -14.50
CA GLU A 6 -14.64 -4.17 -14.39
C GLU A 6 -15.33 -3.11 -15.24
N ALA A 7 -14.88 -1.84 -15.19
CA ALA A 7 -15.46 -0.77 -16.01
C ALA A 7 -15.26 -1.00 -17.53
N ILE A 8 -14.12 -1.57 -17.94
CA ILE A 8 -13.87 -1.93 -19.34
C ILE A 8 -14.77 -3.09 -19.75
N ASP A 9 -14.89 -4.12 -18.91
CA ASP A 9 -15.76 -5.27 -19.16
C ASP A 9 -17.23 -4.85 -19.35
N GLU A 10 -17.73 -3.99 -18.46
CA GLU A 10 -19.07 -3.40 -18.56
C GLU A 10 -19.22 -2.57 -19.85
N ALA A 11 -18.25 -1.72 -20.18
CA ALA A 11 -18.30 -0.87 -21.37
C ALA A 11 -18.37 -1.67 -22.69
N PHE A 12 -17.80 -2.87 -22.73
CA PHE A 12 -17.84 -3.75 -23.89
C PHE A 12 -18.95 -4.82 -23.83
N GLY A 13 -19.69 -4.87 -22.71
CA GLY A 13 -20.83 -5.76 -22.49
C GLY A 13 -20.42 -7.22 -22.34
N GLY A 14 -19.34 -7.51 -21.61
CA GLY A 14 -18.90 -8.90 -21.35
C GLY A 14 -18.18 -9.57 -22.52
N ARG A 15 -18.00 -8.87 -23.64
CA ARG A 15 -17.41 -9.41 -24.88
C ARG A 15 -15.89 -9.42 -24.83
N LYS A 16 -15.35 -10.46 -24.20
CA LYS A 16 -13.91 -10.66 -23.96
C LYS A 16 -13.05 -10.55 -25.21
N GLU A 17 -13.57 -10.90 -26.38
CA GLU A 17 -12.89 -10.75 -27.67
C GLU A 17 -12.53 -9.30 -28.03
N LYS A 18 -13.18 -8.31 -27.40
CA LYS A 18 -12.96 -6.88 -27.67
C LYS A 18 -11.92 -6.22 -26.77
N TYR A 19 -11.63 -6.82 -25.62
CA TYR A 19 -10.75 -6.24 -24.60
C TYR A 19 -9.71 -7.22 -24.04
N GLY A 20 -9.69 -8.48 -24.48
CA GLY A 20 -8.73 -9.48 -24.04
C GLY A 20 -7.28 -9.03 -24.22
N ASP A 21 -6.92 -8.57 -25.43
CA ASP A 21 -5.58 -8.05 -25.73
C ASP A 21 -5.27 -6.78 -24.92
N ILE A 22 -6.29 -5.97 -24.62
CA ILE A 22 -6.15 -4.77 -23.78
C ILE A 22 -5.82 -5.19 -22.34
N PHE A 23 -6.47 -6.23 -21.81
CA PHE A 23 -6.17 -6.75 -20.47
C PHE A 23 -4.76 -7.33 -20.41
N GLU A 24 -4.31 -8.07 -21.42
CA GLU A 24 -2.92 -8.58 -21.45
C GLU A 24 -1.89 -7.44 -21.50
N ILE A 25 -2.15 -6.37 -22.26
CA ILE A 25 -1.27 -5.18 -22.28
C ILE A 25 -1.28 -4.48 -20.91
N ILE A 26 -2.45 -4.34 -20.29
CA ILE A 26 -2.59 -3.76 -18.94
C ILE A 26 -1.84 -4.62 -17.92
N ASP A 27 -1.98 -5.94 -17.97
CA ASP A 27 -1.32 -6.87 -17.06
C ASP A 27 0.19 -6.83 -17.23
N LYS A 28 0.68 -6.88 -18.48
CA LYS A 28 2.11 -6.78 -18.77
C LYS A 28 2.71 -5.44 -18.36
N ARG A 29 2.00 -4.33 -18.60
CA ARG A 29 2.41 -3.01 -18.12
C ARG A 29 2.35 -2.91 -16.60
N TRP A 30 1.37 -3.53 -15.96
CA TRP A 30 1.27 -3.57 -14.52
C TRP A 30 2.42 -4.36 -13.88
N GLU A 31 2.76 -5.53 -14.43
CA GLU A 31 3.93 -6.31 -14.00
C GLU A 31 5.25 -5.56 -14.18
N CYS A 32 5.38 -4.78 -15.27
CA CYS A 32 6.63 -4.11 -15.65
C CYS A 32 6.81 -2.69 -15.07
N GLN A 33 5.75 -1.87 -14.99
CA GLN A 33 5.85 -0.44 -14.66
C GLN A 33 5.42 -0.12 -13.22
N LEU A 34 4.49 -0.89 -12.66
CA LEU A 34 3.99 -0.69 -11.31
C LEU A 34 4.40 -1.91 -10.51
N HIS A 35 5.62 -1.92 -9.97
CA HIS A 35 6.08 -2.96 -9.06
C HIS A 35 4.96 -3.29 -8.05
N GLN A 36 4.24 -4.38 -8.29
CA GLN A 36 3.14 -4.91 -7.49
C GLN A 36 3.46 -4.82 -5.97
N PRO A 37 4.70 -5.11 -5.52
CA PRO A 37 5.05 -4.99 -4.11
C PRO A 37 4.94 -3.56 -3.56
N PHE A 38 5.37 -2.54 -4.30
CA PHE A 38 5.31 -1.15 -3.84
C PHE A 38 3.89 -0.60 -3.80
N HIS A 39 3.01 -1.03 -4.71
CA HIS A 39 1.59 -0.66 -4.67
C HIS A 39 0.86 -1.33 -3.51
N ALA A 40 1.08 -2.64 -3.33
CA ALA A 40 0.54 -3.37 -2.18
C ALA A 40 1.01 -2.74 -0.85
N VAL A 41 2.28 -2.34 -0.76
CA VAL A 41 2.83 -1.65 0.42
C VAL A 41 2.27 -0.25 0.56
N GLY A 42 2.15 0.52 -0.53
CA GLY A 42 1.55 1.86 -0.49
C GLY A 42 0.10 1.81 -0.02
N TYR A 43 -0.66 0.84 -0.50
CA TYR A 43 -2.03 0.57 -0.07
C TYR A 43 -2.09 0.16 1.41
N PHE A 44 -1.24 -0.78 1.83
CA PHE A 44 -1.11 -1.20 3.22
C PHE A 44 -0.71 -0.05 4.16
N LEU A 45 0.17 0.86 3.73
CA LEU A 45 0.63 1.97 4.55
C LEU A 45 -0.31 3.18 4.48
N ASN A 46 -1.29 3.21 3.59
CA ASN A 46 -2.29 4.26 3.58
C ASN A 46 -3.27 4.04 4.76
N PRO A 47 -3.31 4.91 5.78
CA PRO A 47 -4.15 4.72 6.95
C PRO A 47 -5.65 4.84 6.66
N GLN A 48 -6.08 5.49 5.59
CA GLN A 48 -7.48 5.42 5.20
C GLN A 48 -7.80 4.01 4.70
N PHE A 49 -7.07 3.54 3.70
CA PHE A 49 -7.36 2.26 3.04
C PHE A 49 -7.13 1.07 3.94
N TYR A 50 -6.01 1.05 4.68
CA TYR A 50 -5.72 -0.07 5.57
C TYR A 50 -6.79 -0.26 6.65
N TYR A 51 -7.21 0.82 7.31
CA TYR A 51 -8.14 0.72 8.42
C TYR A 51 -9.61 0.58 7.97
N ASP A 52 -9.95 1.01 6.75
CA ASP A 52 -11.28 0.80 6.17
C ASP A 52 -11.45 -0.63 5.60
N ASP A 53 -10.38 -1.30 5.15
CA ASP A 53 -10.41 -2.63 4.51
C ASP A 53 -9.49 -3.67 5.18
N GLN A 54 -9.46 -3.65 6.52
CA GLN A 54 -8.53 -4.49 7.29
C GLN A 54 -8.66 -5.99 7.00
N GLU A 55 -9.88 -6.49 6.82
CA GLU A 55 -10.14 -7.94 6.70
C GLU A 55 -9.61 -8.51 5.37
N ARG A 56 -9.77 -7.76 4.27
CA ARG A 56 -9.19 -8.14 2.97
C ARG A 56 -7.66 -8.09 2.99
N ILE A 57 -7.09 -7.10 3.67
CA ILE A 57 -5.64 -6.93 3.72
C ILE A 57 -4.98 -7.96 4.65
N LYS A 58 -5.64 -8.34 5.75
CA LYS A 58 -5.15 -9.36 6.69
C LYS A 58 -5.16 -10.77 6.10
N SER A 59 -6.08 -11.07 5.18
CA SER A 59 -6.26 -12.38 4.56
C SER A 59 -5.42 -12.59 3.29
N GLY A 60 -4.86 -11.52 2.70
CA GLY A 60 -4.05 -11.60 1.49
C GLY A 60 -2.59 -12.00 1.76
N GLU A 61 -2.26 -13.28 1.61
CA GLU A 61 -0.87 -13.77 1.64
C GLU A 61 0.03 -13.03 0.64
N GLU A 62 -0.51 -12.70 -0.54
CA GLU A 62 0.19 -11.94 -1.58
C GLU A 62 0.58 -10.53 -1.11
N ILE A 63 -0.29 -9.86 -0.36
CA ILE A 63 -0.04 -8.52 0.16
C ILE A 63 1.08 -8.56 1.20
N MET A 64 1.02 -9.50 2.14
CA MET A 64 2.06 -9.67 3.16
C MET A 64 3.41 -10.07 2.54
N THR A 65 3.40 -10.94 1.54
CA THR A 65 4.60 -11.31 0.77
C THR A 65 5.20 -10.10 0.04
N GLY A 66 4.37 -9.28 -0.59
CA GLY A 66 4.79 -8.03 -1.22
C GLY A 66 5.43 -7.07 -0.21
N ILE A 67 4.84 -6.95 0.98
CA ILE A 67 5.37 -6.11 2.07
C ILE A 67 6.76 -6.57 2.50
N PHE A 68 6.95 -7.86 2.76
CA PHE A 68 8.25 -8.37 3.17
C PHE A 68 9.31 -8.19 2.08
N LYS A 69 8.99 -8.45 0.81
CA LYS A 69 9.89 -8.18 -0.31
C LYS A 69 10.35 -6.71 -0.35
N VAL A 70 9.43 -5.75 -0.18
CA VAL A 70 9.80 -4.32 -0.15
C VAL A 70 10.68 -3.98 1.05
N ILE A 71 10.40 -4.54 2.23
CA ILE A 71 11.24 -4.32 3.41
C ILE A 71 12.65 -4.86 3.19
N GLU A 72 12.80 -6.05 2.60
CA GLU A 72 14.12 -6.62 2.29
C GLU A 72 14.87 -5.82 1.21
N MET A 73 14.14 -5.20 0.28
CA MET A 73 14.72 -4.27 -0.69
C MET A 73 15.23 -2.99 -0.02
N LEU A 74 14.44 -2.39 0.87
CA LEU A 74 14.70 -1.07 1.47
C LEU A 74 15.62 -1.09 2.70
N GLU A 75 15.65 -2.19 3.45
CA GLU A 75 16.49 -2.35 4.64
C GLU A 75 17.35 -3.61 4.49
N LYS A 76 18.68 -3.49 4.62
CA LYS A 76 19.62 -4.60 4.46
C LYS A 76 19.99 -5.26 5.78
N ASP A 77 19.83 -4.54 6.89
CA ASP A 77 20.12 -5.03 8.22
C ASP A 77 19.01 -5.97 8.73
N LYS A 78 19.36 -7.23 8.98
CA LYS A 78 18.43 -8.27 9.46
C LYS A 78 17.81 -7.92 10.83
N ASN A 79 18.57 -7.30 11.72
CA ASN A 79 18.06 -6.92 13.04
C ASN A 79 16.99 -5.83 12.92
N LYS A 80 17.24 -4.83 12.06
CA LYS A 80 16.24 -3.78 11.78
C LYS A 80 14.99 -4.35 11.11
N ARG A 81 15.12 -5.32 10.18
CA ARG A 81 13.96 -6.01 9.60
C ARG A 81 13.10 -6.68 10.66
N SER A 82 13.71 -7.37 11.63
CA SER A 82 12.97 -7.97 12.74
C SER A 82 12.22 -6.93 13.57
N VAL A 83 12.82 -5.76 13.81
CA VAL A 83 12.16 -4.65 14.51
C VAL A 83 10.99 -4.11 13.67
N ILE A 84 11.17 -3.93 12.37
CA ILE A 84 10.12 -3.46 11.45
C ILE A 84 8.92 -4.42 11.47
N ILE A 85 9.12 -5.73 11.52
CA ILE A 85 8.03 -6.72 11.61
C ILE A 85 7.19 -6.52 12.89
N ASN A 86 7.85 -6.25 14.02
CA ASN A 86 7.16 -5.92 15.27
C ASN A 86 6.41 -4.57 15.18
N GLU A 87 7.01 -3.58 14.53
CA GLU A 87 6.40 -2.27 14.30
C GLU A 87 5.17 -2.36 13.37
N ILE A 88 5.20 -3.22 12.35
CA ILE A 88 4.04 -3.53 11.50
C ILE A 88 2.87 -4.01 12.37
N SER A 89 3.14 -4.89 13.33
CA SER A 89 2.11 -5.37 14.25
C SER A 89 1.53 -4.25 15.11
N LYS A 90 2.33 -3.24 15.51
CA LYS A 90 1.81 -2.07 16.23
C LYS A 90 0.88 -1.24 15.34
N TYR A 91 1.28 -0.98 14.09
CA TYR A 91 0.44 -0.27 13.13
C TYR A 91 -0.86 -1.03 12.86
N LYS A 92 -0.79 -2.33 12.55
CA LYS A 92 -1.98 -3.14 12.23
C LYS A 92 -3.05 -3.09 13.33
N ASN A 93 -2.62 -3.03 14.58
CA ASN A 93 -3.48 -3.06 15.76
C ASN A 93 -3.75 -1.66 16.36
N ALA A 94 -3.41 -0.58 15.66
CA ALA A 94 -3.53 0.79 16.16
C ALA A 94 -2.89 1.00 17.55
N LYS A 95 -1.76 0.37 17.83
CA LYS A 95 -1.06 0.50 19.13
C LYS A 95 -0.14 1.72 19.16
N GLY A 96 0.09 2.24 20.37
CA GLY A 96 0.93 3.42 20.58
C GLY A 96 0.27 4.66 19.98
N THR A 97 1.07 5.47 19.27
CA THR A 97 0.62 6.75 18.70
C THR A 97 -0.50 6.62 17.66
N PHE A 98 -0.71 5.43 17.08
CA PHE A 98 -1.78 5.18 16.12
C PHE A 98 -3.17 5.02 16.71
N GLY A 99 -3.25 4.79 18.03
CA GLY A 99 -4.49 4.55 18.77
C GLY A 99 -5.11 5.80 19.39
N PHE A 100 -4.42 6.95 19.34
CA PHE A 100 -4.99 8.21 19.80
C PHE A 100 -6.14 8.66 18.89
N ASP A 101 -7.16 9.26 19.47
CA ASP A 101 -8.33 9.78 18.72
C ASP A 101 -7.92 10.80 17.64
N MET A 102 -6.87 11.59 17.89
CA MET A 102 -6.29 12.50 16.90
C MET A 102 -5.72 11.74 15.70
N ALA A 103 -5.05 10.60 15.92
CA ALA A 103 -4.51 9.79 14.84
C ALA A 103 -5.66 9.16 14.02
N ILE A 104 -6.71 8.68 14.69
CA ILE A 104 -7.87 8.03 14.07
C ILE A 104 -8.67 9.02 13.22
N SER A 105 -9.02 10.19 13.76
CA SER A 105 -9.80 11.22 13.07
C SER A 105 -9.08 11.78 11.82
N GLN A 106 -7.75 11.80 11.83
CA GLN A 106 -6.94 12.36 10.73
C GLN A 106 -6.65 11.38 9.58
N ARG A 107 -7.03 10.08 9.69
CA ARG A 107 -6.66 9.05 8.70
C ARG A 107 -7.15 9.35 7.28
N LYS A 108 -8.33 9.99 7.15
CA LYS A 108 -8.97 10.33 5.87
C LYS A 108 -8.78 11.78 5.46
N ILE A 109 -8.24 12.62 6.35
CA ILE A 109 -8.11 14.07 6.16
C ILE A 109 -6.71 14.40 5.68
N LYS A 110 -5.69 13.78 6.27
CA LYS A 110 -4.29 14.10 5.96
C LYS A 110 -3.73 13.19 4.88
N ALA A 111 -2.85 13.74 4.05
CA ALA A 111 -2.05 12.95 3.13
C ALA A 111 -1.28 11.86 3.91
N SER A 112 -1.21 10.65 3.35
CA SER A 112 -0.74 9.47 4.11
C SER A 112 0.71 9.63 4.60
N ALA A 113 1.62 10.16 3.77
CA ALA A 113 3.03 10.37 4.16
C ALA A 113 3.16 11.36 5.33
N ASP A 114 2.31 12.39 5.33
CA ASP A 114 2.25 13.39 6.39
C ASP A 114 1.65 12.81 7.68
N TRP A 115 0.60 12.00 7.57
CA TRP A 115 0.01 11.30 8.70
C TRP A 115 1.06 10.41 9.39
N TRP A 116 1.86 9.68 8.60
CA TRP A 116 2.98 8.89 9.12
C TRP A 116 4.05 9.74 9.82
N THR A 117 4.36 10.93 9.29
CA THR A 117 5.35 11.82 9.90
C THR A 117 4.93 12.25 11.32
N ILE A 118 3.63 12.44 11.55
CA ILE A 118 3.09 12.89 12.84
C ILE A 118 2.84 11.73 13.79
N PHE A 119 2.16 10.67 13.33
CA PHE A 119 1.65 9.60 14.20
C PHE A 119 2.50 8.33 14.17
N GLY A 120 3.56 8.28 13.37
CA GLY A 120 4.46 7.13 13.24
C GLY A 120 5.53 7.00 14.33
N ALA A 121 5.55 7.88 15.33
CA ALA A 121 6.62 7.95 16.33
C ALA A 121 6.82 6.65 17.14
N SER A 122 5.78 5.84 17.32
CA SER A 122 5.88 4.52 18.00
C SER A 122 6.57 3.43 17.18
N THR A 123 6.89 3.72 15.91
CA THR A 123 7.41 2.79 14.91
C THR A 123 8.37 3.51 13.95
N LEU A 124 9.51 3.97 14.47
CA LEU A 124 10.42 4.85 13.73
C LEU A 124 11.03 4.20 12.48
N ASN A 125 11.21 2.88 12.46
CA ASN A 125 11.79 2.20 11.30
C ASN A 125 10.75 2.06 10.18
N LEU A 126 9.54 1.63 10.54
CA LEU A 126 8.40 1.54 9.64
C LEU A 126 7.98 2.92 9.13
N GLN A 127 8.03 3.96 9.97
CA GLN A 127 7.73 5.34 9.59
C GLN A 127 8.64 5.80 8.44
N LYS A 128 9.95 5.54 8.51
CA LYS A 128 10.89 5.89 7.44
C LYS A 128 10.54 5.19 6.13
N ILE A 129 10.18 3.91 6.19
CA ILE A 129 9.74 3.13 5.03
C ILE A 129 8.43 3.72 4.46
N ALA A 130 7.45 3.99 5.32
CA ALA A 130 6.15 4.50 4.92
C ALA A 130 6.25 5.85 4.24
N VAL A 131 6.97 6.80 4.83
CA VAL A 131 7.19 8.12 4.22
C VAL A 131 7.89 7.98 2.86
N LYS A 132 8.90 7.10 2.75
CA LYS A 132 9.60 6.87 1.49
C LYS A 132 8.68 6.27 0.41
N VAL A 133 7.97 5.18 0.72
CA VAL A 133 7.09 4.49 -0.24
C VAL A 133 5.94 5.40 -0.66
N LEU A 134 5.27 6.04 0.29
CA LEU A 134 4.09 6.87 0.00
C LEU A 134 4.44 8.12 -0.82
N ARG A 135 5.63 8.70 -0.63
CA ARG A 135 6.10 9.82 -1.47
C ARG A 135 6.45 9.37 -2.89
N LEU A 136 6.99 8.16 -3.06
CA LEU A 136 7.25 7.60 -4.39
C LEU A 136 5.94 7.33 -5.14
N THR A 137 4.92 6.80 -4.47
CA THR A 137 3.61 6.54 -5.11
C THR A 137 2.85 7.82 -5.44
N CYS A 138 3.03 8.91 -4.69
CA CYS A 138 2.44 10.20 -5.03
C CYS A 138 3.12 10.89 -6.23
N SER A 139 4.37 10.54 -6.56
CA SER A 139 5.07 11.13 -7.71
C SER A 139 4.64 10.58 -9.07
N ALA A 140 3.94 9.42 -9.08
CA ALA A 140 3.49 8.78 -10.31
C ALA A 140 2.28 9.47 -10.97
N SER A 141 1.61 10.42 -10.29
CA SER A 141 0.50 11.20 -10.85
C SER A 141 0.90 12.60 -11.34
N GLY A 142 2.21 12.91 -11.42
CA GLY A 142 2.74 14.22 -11.79
C GLY A 142 3.41 14.29 -13.17
N CYS A 143 3.27 13.25 -13.99
CA CYS A 143 3.74 13.23 -15.37
C CYS A 143 2.60 12.75 -16.28
N GLU A 144 1.56 13.57 -16.37
CA GLU A 144 0.64 13.61 -17.52
C GLU A 144 0.72 15.01 -18.13
#